data_AF-A0A3L7TTP2-F1
#
_entry.id   AF-A0A3L7TTP2-F1
#
_cell.length_a   1.000
_cell.length_b   1.000
_cell.length_c   1.000
_cell.angle_alpha   90.00
_cell.angle_beta   90.00
_cell.angle_gamma   90.00
#
_symmetry.space_group_name_H-M   'P 1'
#
loop_
_entity.id
_entity.type
_entity.pdbx_description
1 polymer ?
#
loop_
_entity_poly.entity_id
_entity_poly.type
_entity_poly.pdbx_seq_one_letter_code
_entity_poly.pdbx_strand_id
1 'polypeptide(L)'
;MPSSLYILQRPRHKRDVGALEPLGTRAEVLHVFASMNTGPDRSGSDVLFGPGIRVELRPNEDPILQLMIHVTEEELFAPLFQGCEGEIGRLGRAVRSHGWQLYDPMSDIPYPPIRDEDDEDDR
;
A
#
# COMPACT_ATOMS: atom_id res chain seq x y z
N MET A 1 11.84 -6.46 -10.66
CA MET A 1 10.46 -6.90 -10.93
C MET A 1 9.64 -6.55 -9.70
N PRO A 2 8.50 -5.85 -9.83
CA PRO A 2 7.59 -5.67 -8.71
C PRO A 2 7.11 -7.05 -8.25
N SER A 3 6.97 -7.21 -6.94
CA SER A 3 6.35 -8.41 -6.37
C SER A 3 4.90 -8.49 -6.86
N SER A 4 4.41 -9.72 -7.05
CA SER A 4 3.00 -9.96 -7.38
C SER A 4 2.07 -9.70 -6.20
N LEU A 5 2.64 -9.53 -4.99
CA LEU A 5 1.93 -9.30 -3.75
C LEU A 5 2.70 -8.31 -2.87
N TYR A 6 1.99 -7.32 -2.33
CA TYR A 6 2.48 -6.45 -1.28
C TYR A 6 1.52 -6.46 -0.09
N ILE A 7 2.08 -6.28 1.11
CA ILE A 7 1.31 -6.05 2.33
C ILE A 7 1.37 -4.55 2.63
N LEU A 8 0.21 -3.90 2.74
CA LEU A 8 0.11 -2.53 3.18
C LEU A 8 -0.18 -2.51 4.68
N GLN A 9 0.69 -1.86 5.45
CA GLN A 9 0.54 -1.66 6.89
C GLN A 9 1.18 -0.31 7.27
N ARG A 10 0.94 0.19 8.49
CA ARG A 10 1.74 1.30 9.02
C ARG A 10 3.10 0.79 9.52
N PRO A 11 4.19 1.55 9.31
CA PRO A 11 5.50 1.18 9.83
C PRO A 11 5.48 1.18 11.36
N ARG A 12 6.07 0.15 11.97
CA ARG A 12 6.08 0.02 13.43
C ARG A 12 6.95 1.09 14.07
N HIS A 13 6.44 1.76 15.09
CA HIS A 13 7.31 2.49 16.00
C HIS A 13 8.13 1.51 16.85
N LYS A 14 9.46 1.69 16.91
CA LYS A 14 10.40 0.85 17.68
C LYS A 14 10.04 0.66 19.18
N ARG A 15 9.10 1.44 19.72
CA ARG A 15 8.69 1.42 21.13
C ARG A 15 7.47 0.54 21.42
N ASP A 16 6.67 0.17 20.42
CA ASP A 16 5.47 -0.65 20.62
C ASP A 16 5.75 -2.12 20.36
N VAL A 17 5.77 -2.89 21.45
CA VAL A 17 6.00 -4.33 21.43
C VAL A 17 4.67 -5.03 21.11
N GLY A 18 4.44 -5.33 19.83
CA GLY A 18 3.53 -6.41 19.41
C GLY A 18 2.18 -6.00 18.78
N ALA A 19 1.83 -4.72 18.72
CA ALA A 19 0.59 -4.26 18.08
C ALA A 19 0.85 -3.62 16.71
N LEU A 20 0.03 -3.96 15.71
CA LEU A 20 -0.03 -3.24 14.43
C LEU A 20 -0.81 -1.94 14.64
N GLU A 21 -0.31 -0.84 14.05
CA GLU A 21 -1.04 0.42 14.05
C GLU A 21 -2.11 0.41 12.95
N PRO A 22 -3.35 0.85 13.24
CA PRO A 22 -4.42 0.86 12.24
C PRO A 22 -4.11 1.75 11.03
N LEU A 23 -4.40 1.26 9.82
CA LEU A 23 -4.41 2.05 8.58
C LEU A 23 -5.48 3.15 8.63
N GLY A 24 -6.64 2.82 9.22
CA GLY A 24 -7.83 3.66 9.35
C GLY A 24 -9.08 2.79 9.55
N THR A 25 -10.24 3.44 9.71
CA THR A 25 -11.52 2.73 9.66
C THR A 25 -11.73 2.11 8.27
N ARG A 26 -12.59 1.09 8.19
CA ARG A 26 -12.92 0.47 6.90
C ARG A 26 -13.45 1.51 5.89
N ALA A 27 -14.32 2.42 6.35
CA ALA A 27 -14.90 3.44 5.50
C ALA A 27 -13.84 4.41 4.93
N GLU A 28 -12.88 4.85 5.75
CA GLU A 28 -11.79 5.73 5.32
C GLU A 28 -10.88 5.05 4.31
N VAL A 29 -10.48 3.80 4.57
CA VAL A 29 -9.61 3.04 3.66
C VAL A 29 -10.30 2.82 2.32
N LEU A 30 -11.58 2.43 2.32
CA LEU A 30 -12.37 2.29 1.09
C LEU A 30 -12.49 3.61 0.32
N HIS A 31 -12.65 4.74 1.02
CA HIS A 31 -12.70 6.06 0.40
C HIS A 31 -11.38 6.42 -0.31
N VAL A 32 -10.25 6.12 0.30
CA VAL A 32 -8.92 6.33 -0.30
C VAL A 32 -8.78 5.51 -1.58
N PHE A 33 -9.11 4.21 -1.55
CA PHE A 33 -9.06 3.36 -2.75
C PHE A 33 -10.05 3.82 -3.84
N ALA A 34 -11.24 4.30 -3.46
CA ALA A 34 -12.20 4.80 -4.44
C ALA A 34 -11.65 5.99 -5.26
N SER A 35 -10.82 6.86 -4.65
CA SER A 35 -10.18 8.00 -5.35
C SER A 35 -9.20 7.59 -6.46
N MET A 36 -8.77 6.33 -6.47
CA MET A 36 -7.89 5.73 -7.48
C MET A 36 -8.59 4.69 -8.35
N ASN A 37 -9.91 4.77 -8.46
CA ASN A 37 -10.76 3.84 -9.22
C ASN A 37 -10.66 2.39 -8.73
N THR A 38 -10.39 2.20 -7.44
CA THR A 38 -10.30 0.89 -6.81
C THR A 38 -11.45 0.73 -5.83
N GLY A 39 -12.32 -0.25 -6.07
CA GLY A 39 -13.53 -0.42 -5.27
C GLY A 39 -14.07 -1.83 -5.30
N PRO A 40 -15.03 -2.16 -4.42
CA PRO A 40 -15.60 -3.50 -4.36
C PRO A 40 -16.51 -3.77 -5.57
N ASP A 41 -16.54 -5.01 -6.01
CA ASP A 41 -17.46 -5.48 -7.07
C ASP A 41 -18.93 -5.46 -6.60
N ARG A 42 -19.14 -5.69 -5.30
CA ARG A 42 -20.44 -5.70 -4.63
C ARG A 42 -20.34 -4.99 -3.29
N SER A 43 -21.40 -4.31 -2.90
CA SER A 43 -21.47 -3.67 -1.58
C SER A 43 -21.14 -4.67 -0.46
N GLY A 44 -20.20 -4.30 0.41
CA GLY A 44 -19.73 -5.14 1.51
C GLY A 44 -18.65 -6.17 1.15
N SER A 45 -18.22 -6.27 -0.11
CA SER A 45 -17.11 -7.15 -0.50
C SER A 45 -15.81 -6.75 0.21
N ASP A 46 -15.03 -7.75 0.59
CA ASP A 46 -13.68 -7.61 1.14
C ASP A 46 -12.60 -7.55 0.05
N VAL A 47 -13.01 -7.66 -1.22
CA VAL A 47 -12.11 -7.63 -2.37
C VAL A 47 -12.41 -6.39 -3.20
N LEU A 48 -11.38 -5.57 -3.41
CA LEU A 48 -11.45 -4.38 -4.27
C LEU A 48 -10.70 -4.64 -5.57
N PHE A 49 -11.23 -4.11 -6.66
CA PHE A 49 -10.64 -4.20 -7.98
C PHE A 49 -10.34 -2.80 -8.48
N GLY A 50 -9.13 -2.60 -9.01
CA GLY A 50 -8.69 -1.35 -9.60
C GLY A 50 -7.71 -1.58 -10.75
N PRO A 51 -7.21 -0.51 -11.37
CA PRO A 51 -6.29 -0.62 -12.50
C PRO A 51 -4.97 -1.31 -12.08
N GLY A 52 -4.72 -2.50 -12.62
CA GLY A 52 -3.52 -3.29 -12.35
C GLY A 52 -3.37 -3.82 -10.93
N ILE A 53 -4.39 -3.67 -10.07
CA ILE A 53 -4.36 -4.16 -8.69
C ILE A 53 -5.66 -4.82 -8.27
N ARG A 54 -5.52 -5.78 -7.37
CA ARG A 54 -6.60 -6.34 -6.55
C ARG A 54 -6.24 -6.23 -5.09
N VAL A 55 -7.14 -5.68 -4.28
CA VAL A 55 -6.93 -5.48 -2.84
C VAL A 55 -7.78 -6.47 -2.06
N GLU A 56 -7.18 -7.16 -1.09
CA GLU A 56 -7.91 -7.99 -0.13
C GLU A 56 -7.86 -7.37 1.26
N LEU A 57 -9.04 -7.18 1.85
CA LEU A 57 -9.26 -6.79 3.24
C LEU A 57 -9.60 -8.04 4.05
N ARG A 58 -9.36 -8.01 5.36
CA ARG A 58 -9.88 -9.09 6.22
C ARG A 58 -11.38 -8.92 6.45
N PRO A 59 -12.17 -10.02 6.44
CA PRO A 59 -13.60 -9.95 6.66
C PRO A 59 -13.96 -9.35 8.03
N ASN A 60 -14.93 -8.43 8.03
CA ASN A 60 -15.43 -7.74 9.23
C ASN A 60 -14.34 -7.01 10.05
N GLU A 61 -13.17 -6.72 9.46
CA GLU A 61 -12.12 -5.96 10.12
C GLU A 61 -12.41 -4.46 10.09
N ASP A 62 -12.54 -3.86 11.27
CA ASP A 62 -12.62 -2.42 11.49
C ASP A 62 -12.09 -2.09 12.91
N PRO A 63 -11.03 -1.29 13.07
CA PRO A 63 -10.24 -0.65 12.01
C PRO A 63 -9.34 -1.65 11.27
N ILE A 64 -8.98 -1.33 10.03
CA ILE A 64 -8.10 -2.17 9.22
C ILE A 64 -6.67 -2.00 9.71
N LEU A 65 -6.02 -3.09 10.12
CA LEU A 65 -4.62 -3.06 10.56
C LEU A 65 -3.65 -3.25 9.41
N GLN A 66 -4.03 -4.07 8.43
CA GLN A 66 -3.23 -4.36 7.23
C GLN A 66 -4.14 -4.88 6.12
N LEU A 67 -3.65 -4.82 4.88
CA LEU A 67 -4.33 -5.39 3.71
C LEU A 67 -3.31 -5.92 2.69
N MET A 68 -3.80 -6.74 1.76
CA MET A 68 -2.98 -7.31 0.69
C MET A 68 -3.26 -6.62 -0.64
N ILE A 69 -2.23 -6.25 -1.37
CA ILE A 69 -2.30 -5.69 -2.71
C ILE A 69 -1.66 -6.69 -3.68
N HIS A 70 -2.48 -7.31 -4.51
CA HIS A 70 -2.03 -8.15 -5.60
C HIS A 70 -1.83 -7.30 -6.85
N VAL A 71 -0.65 -7.36 -7.45
CA VAL A 71 -0.38 -6.73 -8.75
C VAL A 71 -0.88 -7.69 -9.83
N THR A 72 -1.93 -7.27 -10.55
CA THR A 72 -2.52 -8.05 -11.64
C THR A 72 -1.93 -7.66 -13.00
N GLU A 73 -1.53 -6.39 -13.16
CA GLU A 73 -0.92 -5.86 -14.39
C GLU A 73 0.21 -4.89 -14.02
N GLU A 74 1.46 -5.29 -14.28
CA GLU A 74 2.65 -4.53 -13.91
C GLU A 74 2.71 -3.14 -14.58
N GLU A 75 2.34 -3.08 -15.86
CA GLU A 75 2.35 -1.85 -16.67
C GLU A 75 1.39 -0.78 -16.14
N LEU A 76 0.37 -1.18 -15.37
CA LEU A 76 -0.58 -0.28 -14.71
C LEU A 76 -0.18 0.01 -13.25
N PHE A 77 0.43 -0.95 -12.57
CA PHE A 77 0.87 -0.77 -11.19
C PHE A 77 2.00 0.27 -11.07
N ALA A 78 2.99 0.21 -11.97
CA ALA A 78 4.10 1.16 -11.98
C ALA A 78 3.63 2.64 -12.00
N PRO A 79 2.78 3.09 -12.94
CA PRO A 79 2.26 4.46 -12.93
C PRO A 79 1.27 4.72 -11.79
N LEU A 80 0.54 3.71 -11.31
CA LEU A 80 -0.34 3.88 -10.13
C LEU A 80 0.47 4.22 -8.88
N PHE A 81 1.65 3.62 -8.72
CA PHE A 81 2.51 3.82 -7.56
C PHE A 81 3.52 4.96 -7.75
N GLN A 82 4.37 4.85 -8.78
CA GLN A 82 5.49 5.75 -9.04
C GLN A 82 5.04 7.02 -9.78
N GLY A 83 3.95 6.94 -10.55
CA GLY A 83 3.45 8.02 -11.40
C GLY A 83 4.19 8.11 -12.74
N CYS A 84 3.96 9.21 -13.46
CA CYS A 84 4.58 9.49 -14.76
C CYS A 84 5.33 10.83 -14.68
N GLU A 85 6.41 10.97 -15.45
CA GLU A 85 7.09 12.28 -15.69
C GLU A 85 7.46 13.07 -14.42
N GLY A 86 7.84 12.38 -13.34
CA GLY A 86 8.29 13.00 -12.09
C GLY A 86 7.19 13.32 -11.08
N GLU A 87 5.94 12.99 -11.37
CA GLU A 87 4.86 13.02 -10.38
C GLU A 87 4.76 11.70 -9.62
N ILE A 88 4.36 11.75 -8.34
CA ILE A 88 4.04 10.54 -7.56
C ILE A 88 2.64 10.04 -7.96
N GLY A 89 2.55 8.74 -8.26
CA GLY A 89 1.30 8.04 -8.56
C GLY A 89 0.28 8.11 -7.42
N ARG A 90 -1.00 7.84 -7.71
CA ARG A 90 -2.09 7.99 -6.73
C ARG A 90 -1.90 7.09 -5.51
N LEU A 91 -1.47 5.84 -5.71
CA LEU A 91 -1.19 4.92 -4.63
C LEU A 91 0.04 5.37 -3.84
N GLY A 92 1.13 5.76 -4.50
CA GLY A 92 2.32 6.27 -3.81
C GLY A 92 2.03 7.53 -2.99
N ARG A 93 1.17 8.42 -3.51
CA ARG A 93 0.70 9.62 -2.80
C ARG A 93 -0.12 9.25 -1.58
N ALA A 94 -1.08 8.32 -1.71
CA ALA A 94 -1.91 7.85 -0.60
C ALA A 94 -1.06 7.19 0.50
N VAL A 95 -0.08 6.37 0.10
CA VAL A 95 0.86 5.70 1.00
C VAL A 95 1.63 6.74 1.81
N ARG A 96 2.22 7.74 1.13
CA ARG A 96 2.95 8.84 1.78
C ARG A 96 2.06 9.69 2.68
N SER A 97 0.86 10.08 2.23
CA SER A 97 -0.01 11.01 2.97
C SER A 97 -0.63 10.40 4.22
N HIS A 98 -0.83 9.08 4.25
CA HIS A 98 -1.43 8.36 5.39
C HIS A 98 -0.40 7.65 6.27
N GLY A 99 0.90 7.83 5.98
CA GLY A 99 1.99 7.16 6.70
C GLY A 99 1.94 5.65 6.56
N TRP A 100 1.42 5.13 5.44
CA TRP A 100 1.41 3.70 5.17
C TRP A 100 2.73 3.27 4.52
N GLN A 101 2.96 1.97 4.48
CA GLN A 101 4.14 1.37 3.87
C GLN A 101 3.76 0.05 3.19
N LEU A 102 4.25 -0.15 1.97
CA LEU A 102 4.17 -1.45 1.31
C LEU A 102 5.36 -2.30 1.72
N TYR A 103 5.12 -3.58 1.97
CA TYR A 103 6.13 -4.60 2.25
C TYR A 103 6.02 -5.69 1.21
N ASP A 104 7.13 -6.07 0.60
CA ASP A 104 7.21 -7.25 -0.23
C ASP A 104 7.52 -8.47 0.66
N PRO A 105 6.59 -9.44 0.81
CA PRO A 105 6.81 -10.60 1.67
C PRO A 105 7.94 -11.52 1.18
N MET A 106 8.39 -11.38 -0.07
CA MET A 106 9.48 -12.19 -0.62
C MET A 106 10.86 -11.61 -0.30
N SER A 107 10.98 -10.29 -0.24
CA SER A 107 12.26 -9.62 0.05
C SER A 107 12.36 -9.11 1.49
N ASP A 108 11.25 -9.02 2.22
CA ASP A 108 11.15 -8.40 3.56
C ASP A 108 11.62 -6.94 3.58
N ILE A 109 11.65 -6.28 2.42
CA ILE A 109 12.07 -4.89 2.25
C ILE A 109 10.83 -4.02 1.97
N PRO A 110 10.76 -2.79 2.53
CA PRO A 110 9.74 -1.82 2.16
C PRO A 110 9.77 -1.46 0.66
N TYR A 111 8.61 -1.21 0.07
CA TYR A 111 8.47 -0.73 -1.31
C TYR A 111 7.97 0.73 -1.35
N PRO A 112 8.65 1.65 -2.07
CA PRO A 112 9.94 1.43 -2.73
C PRO A 112 11.04 1.24 -1.65
N PRO A 113 12.17 0.60 -2.00
CA PRO A 113 13.27 0.47 -1.06
C PRO A 113 13.66 1.86 -0.57
N ILE A 114 13.76 2.01 0.75
CA ILE A 114 14.29 3.23 1.36
C ILE A 114 15.72 3.36 0.82
N ARG A 115 15.97 4.41 0.04
CA ARG A 115 17.34 4.79 -0.28
C ARG A 115 17.91 5.35 1.01
N ASP A 116 18.90 4.67 1.56
CA ASP A 116 19.76 5.27 2.58
C ASP A 116 20.49 6.43 1.87
N GLU A 117 19.90 7.64 1.89
CA GLU A 117 20.55 8.86 1.38
C GLU A 117 21.68 9.34 2.32
N ASP A 118 22.09 8.53 3.30
CA ASP A 118 23.13 8.84 4.29
C ASP A 118 24.50 8.18 3.98
N ASP A 119 24.66 7.44 2.86
CA ASP A 119 25.93 6.77 2.51
C ASP A 119 26.82 7.56 1.49
N GLU A 120 26.45 8.79 1.11
CA GLU A 120 27.22 9.64 0.17
C GLU A 120 27.95 10.83 0.82
N ASP A 121 28.27 10.78 2.12
CA ASP A 121 29.09 11.82 2.79
C ASP A 121 30.39 11.28 3.41
N ASP A 122 30.95 10.23 2.82
CA ASP A 122 32.31 9.74 3.13
C ASP A 122 33.06 9.31 1.85
N ARG A 123 33.55 10.27 1.07
CA ARG A 123 34.85 10.20 0.34
C ARG A 123 35.27 11.47 -0.39
#